data_AF-A0A1F8P2E9-F1
#
_entry.id   AF-A0A1F8P2E9-F1
#
_cell.length_a   1.000
_cell.length_b   1.000
_cell.length_c   1.000
_cell.angle_alpha   90.00
_cell.angle_beta   90.00
_cell.angle_gamma   90.00
#
_symmetry.space_group_name_H-M   'P 1'
#
loop_
_entity.id
_entity.type
_entity.pdbx_description
1 polymer ?
#
loop_
_entity_poly.entity_id
_entity_poly.type
_entity_poly.pdbx_seq_one_letter_code
_entity_poly.pdbx_strand_id
1 'polypeptide(L)'
;MLPSILALAFPGENPAPNRASGAIVPVFTIAAIPLVLLPKWAKDAFKSQIAQGVAIALSVALFFLAASLNYNLVFNKFVDQHRQSTWNTTEIGAVVRGFAETIGSYETAHVIPYPHWVDTRLVGINAGDPAKDYGVWPQDLDKIPPEPDRPQLFIFKPEDTIALEQLKELYPQGVLRQGYSDVEGRDFMLYYVFPDESIELDMILPGQ
;
A
#
# COMPACT_ATOMS: atom_id res chain seq x y z
N MET A 1 13.16 -9.89 15.62
CA MET A 1 12.65 -10.87 14.63
C MET A 1 11.80 -12.01 15.24
N LEU A 2 11.04 -11.74 16.30
CA LEU A 2 10.02 -12.67 16.84
C LEU A 2 8.58 -12.44 16.31
N PRO A 3 8.14 -11.26 15.85
CA PRO A 3 6.72 -11.04 15.51
C PRO A 3 6.18 -11.96 14.41
N SER A 4 6.94 -12.13 13.32
CA SER A 4 6.47 -12.92 12.16
C SER A 4 6.45 -14.43 12.42
N ILE A 5 7.30 -14.93 13.31
CA ILE A 5 7.34 -16.35 13.72
C ILE A 5 6.17 -16.67 14.67
N LEU A 6 5.67 -15.69 15.43
CA LEU A 6 4.49 -15.88 16.28
C LEU A 6 3.16 -15.74 15.50
N ALA A 7 3.20 -15.27 14.26
CA ALA A 7 2.06 -15.28 13.33
C ALA A 7 1.86 -16.65 12.63
N LEU A 8 2.74 -17.64 12.85
CA LEU A 8 2.63 -19.00 12.30
C LEU A 8 1.39 -19.79 12.75
N ALA A 9 0.58 -19.26 13.67
CA ALA A 9 -0.63 -19.93 14.10
C ALA A 9 -1.70 -20.06 12.98
N PHE A 10 -1.58 -19.30 11.87
CA PHE A 10 -2.53 -19.35 10.75
C PHE A 10 -1.81 -19.29 9.38
N PRO A 11 -1.22 -20.41 8.91
CA PRO A 11 -0.43 -20.46 7.67
C PRO A 11 -1.21 -20.15 6.38
N GLY A 12 -2.54 -20.06 6.45
CA GLY A 12 -3.42 -19.84 5.29
C GLY A 12 -3.94 -18.42 5.11
N GLU A 13 -3.57 -17.47 5.97
CA GLU A 13 -4.05 -16.10 5.88
C GLU A 13 -2.91 -15.08 5.71
N ASN A 14 -3.22 -13.92 5.12
CA ASN A 14 -2.26 -12.84 4.91
C ASN A 14 -1.60 -12.44 6.24
N PRO A 15 -0.26 -12.55 6.41
CA PRO A 15 0.42 -12.22 7.65
C PRO A 15 0.22 -10.74 7.98
N ALA A 16 -0.55 -10.48 9.04
CA ALA A 16 -0.91 -9.14 9.46
C ALA A 16 -0.41 -8.87 10.89
N PRO A 17 0.34 -7.76 11.15
CA PRO A 17 0.92 -7.46 12.46
C PRO A 17 -0.10 -7.39 13.61
N ASN A 18 -1.33 -7.00 13.32
CA ASN A 18 -2.46 -6.96 14.26
C ASN A 18 -2.82 -8.35 14.82
N ARG A 19 -2.56 -9.43 14.08
CA ARG A 19 -2.82 -10.81 14.51
C ARG A 19 -1.77 -11.36 15.49
N ALA A 20 -0.60 -10.75 15.55
CA ALA A 20 0.43 -11.04 16.55
C ALA A 20 0.29 -10.19 17.83
N SER A 21 -0.77 -9.38 17.97
CA SER A 21 -0.94 -8.48 19.11
C SER A 21 -1.01 -9.19 20.46
N GLY A 22 -1.56 -10.41 20.53
CA GLY A 22 -1.57 -11.23 21.74
C GLY A 22 -0.17 -11.65 22.23
N ALA A 23 0.82 -11.67 21.35
CA ALA A 23 2.20 -11.98 21.70
C ALA A 23 2.97 -10.81 22.32
N ILE A 24 2.41 -9.59 22.29
CA ILE A 24 3.06 -8.39 22.82
C ILE A 24 3.43 -8.57 24.30
N VAL A 25 2.48 -9.04 25.11
CA VAL A 25 2.66 -9.20 26.57
C VAL A 25 3.82 -10.16 26.92
N PRO A 26 3.87 -11.41 26.44
CA PRO A 26 4.98 -12.30 26.75
C PRO A 26 6.31 -11.82 26.16
N VAL A 27 6.32 -11.20 24.98
CA VAL A 27 7.55 -10.68 24.36
C VAL A 27 8.18 -9.58 25.21
N PHE A 28 7.39 -8.58 25.64
CA PHE A 28 7.91 -7.51 26.50
C PHE A 28 8.35 -8.02 27.87
N THR A 29 7.63 -9.01 28.42
CA THR A 29 7.99 -9.63 29.69
C THR A 29 9.35 -10.33 29.59
N ILE A 30 9.56 -11.14 28.55
CA ILE A 30 10.84 -11.84 28.31
C ILE A 30 11.97 -10.83 28.04
N ALA A 31 11.70 -9.76 27.28
CA ALA A 31 12.68 -8.72 26.98
C ALA A 31 13.11 -7.92 28.23
N ALA A 32 12.23 -7.77 29.23
CA ALA A 32 12.54 -7.05 30.46
C ALA A 32 13.48 -7.84 31.40
N ILE A 33 13.45 -9.17 31.38
CA ILE A 33 14.29 -10.03 32.24
C ILE A 33 15.79 -9.69 32.16
N PRO A 34 16.44 -9.67 30.97
CA PRO A 34 17.87 -9.37 30.89
C PRO A 34 18.20 -7.95 31.36
N LEU A 35 17.31 -6.97 31.14
CA LEU A 35 17.50 -5.59 31.60
C LEU A 35 17.53 -5.51 33.14
N VAL A 36 16.64 -6.24 33.81
CA VAL A 36 16.58 -6.28 35.29
C VAL A 36 17.75 -7.07 35.88
N LEU A 37 18.16 -8.16 35.23
CA LEU A 37 19.22 -9.03 35.74
C LEU A 37 20.64 -8.53 35.44
N LEU A 38 20.80 -7.57 34.53
CA LEU A 38 22.10 -7.07 34.08
C LEU A 38 23.02 -6.60 35.23
N PRO A 39 22.57 -5.80 36.22
CA PRO A 39 23.44 -5.34 37.29
C PRO A 39 23.86 -6.48 38.23
N LYS A 40 22.97 -7.46 38.46
CA LYS A 40 23.26 -8.63 39.28
C LYS A 40 24.29 -9.52 38.59
N TRP A 41 24.07 -9.82 37.31
CA TRP A 41 25.01 -10.57 36.49
C TRP A 41 26.40 -9.94 36.48
N ALA A 42 26.50 -8.62 36.32
CA ALA A 42 27.79 -7.92 36.31
C ALA A 42 28.53 -8.08 37.65
N LYS A 43 27.82 -7.98 38.79
CA LYS A 43 28.39 -8.17 40.13
C LYS A 43 28.88 -9.60 40.37
N ASP A 44 28.12 -10.59 39.91
CA ASP A 44 28.45 -12.00 40.07
C ASP A 44 29.63 -12.42 39.16
N ALA A 45 29.72 -11.83 37.97
CA ALA A 45 30.76 -12.12 36.98
C ALA A 45 32.11 -11.42 37.27
N PHE A 46 32.08 -10.21 37.85
CA PHE A 46 33.28 -9.39 38.02
C PHE A 46 33.42 -8.84 39.44
N LYS A 47 34.61 -9.03 40.04
CA LYS A 47 34.93 -8.52 41.39
C LYS A 47 35.26 -7.03 41.44
N SER A 48 35.75 -6.44 40.35
CA SER A 48 36.13 -5.02 40.27
C SER A 48 34.95 -4.15 39.87
N GLN A 49 34.74 -3.02 40.58
CA GLN A 49 33.70 -2.04 40.26
C GLN A 49 33.89 -1.41 38.87
N ILE A 50 35.14 -1.22 38.45
CA ILE A 50 35.45 -0.69 37.11
C ILE A 50 35.03 -1.71 36.05
N ALA A 51 35.37 -2.99 36.24
CA ALA A 51 34.99 -4.06 35.32
C ALA A 51 33.46 -4.22 35.22
N GLN A 52 32.75 -4.10 36.35
CA GLN A 52 31.28 -4.08 36.37
C GLN A 52 30.71 -2.91 35.56
N GLY A 53 31.23 -1.70 35.78
CA GLY A 53 30.81 -0.51 35.05
C GLY A 53 31.03 -0.63 33.54
N VAL A 54 32.19 -1.13 33.13
CA VAL A 54 32.52 -1.39 31.72
C VAL A 54 31.59 -2.45 31.12
N ALA A 55 31.34 -3.56 31.84
CA ALA A 55 30.45 -4.62 31.37
C ALA A 55 29.02 -4.11 31.14
N ILE A 56 28.47 -3.35 32.12
CA ILE A 56 27.14 -2.75 31.99
C ILE A 56 27.10 -1.76 30.83
N ALA A 57 28.10 -0.87 30.72
CA ALA A 57 28.16 0.11 29.64
C ALA A 57 28.21 -0.57 28.26
N LEU A 58 29.01 -1.64 28.11
CA LEU A 58 29.09 -2.40 26.88
C LEU A 58 27.77 -3.10 26.55
N SER A 59 27.11 -3.72 27.53
CA SER A 59 25.80 -4.35 27.34
C SER A 59 24.72 -3.33 26.93
N VAL A 60 24.72 -2.15 27.54
CA VAL A 60 23.80 -1.05 27.17
C VAL A 60 24.11 -0.56 25.75
N ALA A 61 25.38 -0.39 25.39
CA ALA A 61 25.79 0.01 24.04
C ALA A 61 25.34 -1.03 22.99
N LEU A 62 25.55 -2.32 23.26
CA LEU A 62 25.08 -3.41 22.40
C LEU A 62 23.56 -3.44 22.29
N PHE A 63 22.83 -3.18 23.37
CA PHE A 63 21.37 -3.07 23.36
C PHE A 63 20.91 -1.94 22.43
N PHE A 64 21.49 -0.74 22.53
CA PHE A 64 21.15 0.38 21.65
C PHE A 64 21.52 0.11 20.19
N LEU A 65 22.67 -0.52 19.94
CA LEU A 65 23.06 -0.95 18.60
C LEU A 65 22.03 -1.93 18.02
N ALA A 66 21.65 -2.96 18.79
CA ALA A 66 20.64 -3.92 18.38
C ALA A 66 19.28 -3.25 18.14
N ALA A 67 18.87 -2.33 19.00
CA ALA A 67 17.63 -1.57 18.84
C ALA A 67 17.63 -0.74 17.55
N SER A 68 18.73 -0.02 17.27
CA SER A 68 18.91 0.77 16.05
C SER A 68 18.87 -0.09 14.78
N LEU A 69 19.57 -1.24 14.80
CA LEU A 69 19.54 -2.20 13.69
C LEU A 69 18.13 -2.76 13.45
N ASN A 70 17.41 -3.13 14.51
CA ASN A 70 16.03 -3.60 14.39
C ASN A 70 15.08 -2.49 13.92
N TYR A 71 15.28 -1.25 14.36
CA TYR A 71 14.50 -0.11 13.91
C TYR A 71 14.64 0.10 12.40
N ASN A 72 15.89 0.19 11.90
CA ASN A 72 16.15 0.35 10.48
C ASN A 72 15.58 -0.81 9.65
N LEU A 73 15.63 -2.02 10.20
CA LEU A 73 15.12 -3.23 9.53
C LEU A 73 13.59 -3.23 9.42
N VAL A 74 12.88 -2.83 10.47
CA VAL A 74 11.41 -2.84 10.52
C VAL A 74 10.80 -1.61 9.85
N PHE A 75 11.36 -0.42 10.06
CA PHE A 75 10.73 0.83 9.64
C PHE A 75 11.23 1.36 8.31
N ASN A 76 12.41 0.94 7.85
CA ASN A 76 12.93 1.34 6.55
C ASN A 76 12.91 0.15 5.59
N LYS A 77 13.76 -0.86 5.84
CA LYS A 77 13.93 -1.98 4.90
C LYS A 77 12.64 -2.76 4.63
N PHE A 78 11.90 -3.11 5.68
CA PHE A 78 10.63 -3.83 5.50
C PHE A 78 9.58 -2.97 4.81
N VAL A 79 9.52 -1.66 5.11
CA VAL A 79 8.59 -0.74 4.44
C VAL A 79 8.91 -0.62 2.95
N ASP A 80 10.19 -0.44 2.60
CA ASP A 80 10.64 -0.35 1.21
C ASP A 80 10.32 -1.64 0.44
N GLN A 81 10.65 -2.80 1.03
CA GLN A 81 10.36 -4.10 0.43
C GLN A 81 8.85 -4.34 0.29
N HIS A 82 8.07 -3.92 1.29
CA HIS A 82 6.62 -4.03 1.24
C HIS A 82 6.03 -3.16 0.13
N ARG A 83 6.45 -1.88 0.03
CA ARG A 83 6.04 -0.96 -1.04
C ARG A 83 6.33 -1.52 -2.43
N GLN A 84 7.50 -2.11 -2.64
CA GLN A 84 7.85 -2.75 -3.91
C GLN A 84 7.00 -3.99 -4.20
N SER A 85 6.56 -4.71 -3.15
CA SER A 85 5.80 -5.96 -3.28
C SER A 85 4.29 -5.75 -3.36
N THR A 86 3.78 -4.61 -2.90
CA THR A 86 2.36 -4.24 -2.97
C THR A 86 2.02 -3.55 -4.29
N TRP A 87 0.84 -3.82 -4.82
CA TRP A 87 0.31 -3.13 -5.99
C TRP A 87 -0.28 -1.76 -5.61
N ASN A 88 -0.36 -0.87 -6.60
CA ASN A 88 -0.79 0.54 -6.55
C ASN A 88 -2.28 0.77 -6.21
N THR A 89 -2.92 -0.14 -5.46
CA THR A 89 -4.33 -0.03 -5.05
C THR A 89 -4.66 1.24 -4.26
N THR A 90 -3.73 1.74 -3.43
CA THR A 90 -3.90 3.02 -2.71
C THR A 90 -3.89 4.21 -3.66
N GLU A 91 -2.98 4.23 -4.63
CA GLU A 91 -2.86 5.33 -5.61
C GLU A 91 -4.05 5.35 -6.56
N ILE A 92 -4.45 4.18 -7.08
CA ILE A 92 -5.67 4.05 -7.89
C ILE A 92 -6.90 4.45 -7.07
N GLY A 93 -6.98 4.02 -5.81
CA GLY A 93 -8.07 4.43 -4.91
C GLY A 93 -8.13 5.94 -4.69
N ALA A 94 -6.98 6.60 -4.53
CA ALA A 94 -6.89 8.06 -4.43
C ALA A 94 -7.37 8.75 -5.72
N VAL A 95 -7.04 8.21 -6.89
CA VAL A 95 -7.53 8.72 -8.18
C VAL A 95 -9.05 8.55 -8.30
N VAL A 96 -9.59 7.38 -7.96
CA VAL A 96 -11.05 7.13 -7.96
C VAL A 96 -11.76 8.11 -7.03
N ARG A 97 -11.24 8.29 -5.81
CA ARG A 97 -11.78 9.25 -4.85
C ARG A 97 -11.72 10.68 -5.39
N GLY A 98 -10.56 11.11 -5.89
CA GLY A 98 -10.38 12.45 -6.46
C GLY A 98 -11.33 12.71 -7.61
N PHE A 99 -11.50 11.75 -8.52
CA PHE A 99 -12.48 11.82 -9.60
C PHE A 99 -13.92 11.97 -9.08
N ALA A 100 -14.32 11.11 -8.13
CA ALA A 100 -15.66 11.10 -7.57
C ALA A 100 -16.01 12.35 -6.75
N GLU A 101 -15.01 12.96 -6.10
CA GLU A 101 -15.18 14.17 -5.29
C GLU A 101 -15.09 15.47 -6.11
N THR A 102 -14.72 15.41 -7.40
CA THR A 102 -14.49 16.62 -8.24
C THR A 102 -15.41 16.70 -9.46
N ILE A 103 -15.19 15.85 -10.45
CA ILE A 103 -15.82 15.95 -11.78
C ILE A 103 -16.79 14.82 -12.07
N GLY A 104 -16.62 13.68 -11.42
CA GLY A 104 -17.34 12.46 -11.71
C GLY A 104 -18.12 11.95 -10.51
N SER A 105 -18.22 10.63 -10.41
CA SER A 105 -18.86 9.96 -9.30
C SER A 105 -18.19 8.62 -9.01
N TYR A 106 -18.41 8.08 -7.82
CA TYR A 106 -18.00 6.71 -7.54
C TYR A 106 -18.70 5.71 -8.46
N GLU A 107 -19.90 6.01 -8.98
CA GLU A 107 -20.65 5.13 -9.87
C GLU A 107 -19.99 4.93 -11.23
N THR A 108 -19.38 5.99 -11.75
CA THR A 108 -18.82 6.07 -13.11
C THR A 108 -17.30 5.90 -13.16
N ALA A 109 -16.69 5.42 -12.07
CA ALA A 109 -15.31 4.99 -12.03
C ALA A 109 -15.20 3.47 -12.23
N HIS A 110 -14.26 3.04 -13.04
CA HIS A 110 -14.06 1.66 -13.45
C HIS A 110 -12.57 1.31 -13.44
N VAL A 111 -12.23 0.11 -12.99
CA VAL A 111 -10.89 -0.46 -13.04
C VAL A 111 -10.94 -1.73 -13.89
N ILE A 112 -10.16 -1.78 -14.96
CA ILE A 112 -10.07 -2.95 -15.83
C ILE A 112 -9.03 -3.90 -15.24
N PRO A 113 -9.43 -5.06 -14.70
CA PRO A 113 -8.52 -5.98 -14.04
C PRO A 113 -7.56 -6.60 -15.06
N TYR A 114 -6.30 -6.79 -14.64
CA TYR A 114 -5.26 -7.42 -15.43
C TYR A 114 -4.59 -8.56 -14.64
N PRO A 115 -4.14 -9.67 -15.28
CA PRO A 115 -3.49 -10.76 -14.58
C PRO A 115 -2.31 -10.32 -13.71
N HIS A 116 -2.30 -10.79 -12.47
CA HIS A 116 -1.27 -10.47 -11.47
C HIS A 116 -1.06 -8.96 -11.24
N TRP A 117 -2.13 -8.16 -11.32
CA TRP A 117 -2.09 -6.74 -11.04
C TRP A 117 -2.87 -6.42 -9.75
N VAL A 118 -3.73 -5.40 -9.77
CA VAL A 118 -4.47 -4.92 -8.59
C VAL A 118 -5.74 -5.72 -8.31
N ASP A 119 -6.10 -5.83 -7.03
CA ASP A 119 -7.43 -6.26 -6.60
C ASP A 119 -8.36 -5.03 -6.59
N THR A 120 -9.40 -5.07 -7.41
CA THR A 120 -10.32 -3.95 -7.64
C THR A 120 -11.22 -3.66 -6.43
N ARG A 121 -11.37 -4.61 -5.51
CA ARG A 121 -12.08 -4.41 -4.23
C ARG A 121 -11.23 -3.64 -3.24
N LEU A 122 -9.90 -3.85 -3.25
CA LEU A 122 -8.99 -3.04 -2.45
C LEU A 122 -8.96 -1.59 -2.93
N VAL A 123 -9.16 -1.35 -4.22
CA VAL A 123 -9.38 0.01 -4.74
C VAL A 123 -10.62 0.64 -4.11
N GLY A 124 -11.75 -0.09 -4.03
CA GLY A 124 -12.95 0.24 -3.24
C GLY A 124 -12.63 0.81 -1.86
N ILE A 125 -11.94 0.00 -1.07
CA ILE A 125 -11.55 0.33 0.30
C ILE A 125 -10.68 1.59 0.35
N ASN A 126 -9.67 1.70 -0.51
CA ASN A 126 -8.76 2.86 -0.54
C ASN A 126 -9.43 4.13 -1.07
N ALA A 127 -10.46 4.01 -1.92
CA ALA A 127 -11.22 5.13 -2.47
C ALA A 127 -12.23 5.72 -1.46
N GLY A 128 -12.46 5.04 -0.34
CA GLY A 128 -13.44 5.44 0.67
C GLY A 128 -14.84 4.87 0.45
N ASP A 129 -15.03 3.96 -0.51
CA ASP A 129 -16.27 3.20 -0.73
C ASP A 129 -16.01 1.69 -0.65
N PRO A 130 -15.87 1.12 0.57
CA PRO A 130 -15.51 -0.29 0.77
C PRO A 130 -16.55 -1.28 0.24
N ALA A 131 -17.78 -0.84 -0.01
CA ALA A 131 -18.86 -1.69 -0.48
C ALA A 131 -18.83 -1.91 -1.99
N LYS A 132 -18.07 -1.09 -2.73
CA LYS A 132 -18.03 -1.12 -4.17
C LYS A 132 -16.78 -1.85 -4.69
N ASP A 133 -17.02 -2.75 -5.65
CA ASP A 133 -15.99 -3.28 -6.54
C ASP A 133 -15.99 -2.46 -7.83
N TYR A 134 -14.85 -1.86 -8.17
CA TYR A 134 -14.71 -1.08 -9.41
C TYR A 134 -14.35 -1.94 -10.62
N GLY A 135 -14.18 -3.25 -10.45
CA GLY A 135 -13.77 -4.16 -11.51
C GLY A 135 -14.76 -4.24 -12.67
N VAL A 136 -14.30 -3.89 -13.87
CA VAL A 136 -15.02 -4.15 -15.13
C VAL A 136 -14.11 -4.98 -16.03
N TRP A 137 -14.49 -6.23 -16.28
CA TRP A 137 -13.69 -7.10 -17.13
C TRP A 137 -13.69 -6.60 -18.59
N PRO A 138 -12.59 -6.79 -19.34
CA PRO A 138 -12.52 -6.36 -20.75
C PRO A 138 -13.70 -6.83 -21.61
N GLN A 139 -14.19 -8.06 -21.39
CA GLN A 139 -15.34 -8.61 -22.13
C GLN A 139 -16.71 -8.00 -21.75
N ASP A 140 -16.78 -7.19 -20.71
CA ASP A 140 -17.99 -6.52 -20.24
C ASP A 140 -17.95 -4.99 -20.49
N LEU A 141 -16.89 -4.47 -21.11
CA LEU A 141 -16.75 -3.03 -21.38
C LEU A 141 -17.83 -2.50 -22.33
N ASP A 142 -18.30 -3.32 -23.27
CA ASP A 142 -19.38 -3.02 -24.19
C ASP A 142 -20.75 -2.85 -23.48
N LYS A 143 -20.88 -3.37 -22.26
CA LYS A 143 -22.08 -3.22 -21.42
C LYS A 143 -22.06 -1.95 -20.59
N ILE A 144 -20.96 -1.21 -20.60
CA ILE A 144 -20.87 0.12 -20.01
C ILE A 144 -21.16 1.10 -21.14
N PRO A 145 -22.36 1.71 -21.23
CA PRO A 145 -22.63 2.72 -22.23
C PRO A 145 -21.97 4.06 -21.86
N PRO A 146 -21.76 4.95 -22.83
CA PRO A 146 -21.46 6.35 -22.55
C PRO A 146 -22.53 6.99 -21.67
N GLU A 147 -22.09 7.64 -20.60
CA GLU A 147 -22.96 8.39 -19.70
C GLU A 147 -23.29 9.76 -20.32
N PRO A 148 -24.58 10.13 -20.43
CA PRO A 148 -24.99 11.35 -21.13
C PRO A 148 -24.70 12.63 -20.35
N ASP A 149 -24.66 12.55 -19.02
CA ASP A 149 -24.59 13.73 -18.13
C ASP A 149 -23.41 13.67 -17.15
N ARG A 150 -22.67 12.55 -17.11
CA ARG A 150 -21.63 12.30 -16.11
C ARG A 150 -20.33 11.87 -16.80
N PRO A 151 -19.17 12.41 -16.39
CA PRO A 151 -17.90 11.85 -16.80
C PRO A 151 -17.75 10.40 -16.34
N GLN A 152 -17.03 9.61 -17.12
CA GLN A 152 -16.59 8.26 -16.77
C GLN A 152 -15.07 8.19 -16.71
N LEU A 153 -14.55 7.36 -15.82
CA LEU A 153 -13.13 7.11 -15.66
C LEU A 153 -12.86 5.62 -15.77
N PHE A 154 -11.98 5.24 -16.68
CA PHE A 154 -11.45 3.88 -16.79
C PHE A 154 -9.97 3.87 -16.42
N ILE A 155 -9.61 2.96 -15.53
CA ILE A 155 -8.24 2.80 -15.04
C ILE A 155 -7.75 1.41 -15.43
N PHE A 156 -6.58 1.32 -16.06
CA PHE A 156 -6.06 0.05 -16.56
C PHE A 156 -4.54 0.01 -16.56
N LYS A 157 -3.99 -1.18 -16.75
CA LYS A 157 -2.55 -1.41 -16.74
C LYS A 157 -1.91 -0.94 -18.06
N PRO A 158 -0.73 -0.30 -18.07
CA PRO A 158 -0.14 0.22 -19.31
C PRO A 158 0.12 -0.84 -20.38
N GLU A 159 0.37 -2.11 -20.00
CA GLU A 159 0.57 -3.21 -20.95
C GLU A 159 -0.74 -3.81 -21.50
N ASP A 160 -1.90 -3.36 -21.03
CA ASP A 160 -3.19 -3.82 -21.54
C ASP A 160 -3.60 -3.03 -22.80
N THR A 161 -2.93 -3.33 -23.91
CA THR A 161 -3.22 -2.69 -25.20
C THR A 161 -4.61 -3.04 -25.72
N ILE A 162 -5.14 -4.21 -25.34
CA ILE A 162 -6.48 -4.67 -25.74
C ILE A 162 -7.53 -3.77 -25.09
N ALA A 163 -7.44 -3.53 -23.78
CA ALA A 163 -8.34 -2.61 -23.10
C ALA A 163 -8.28 -1.19 -23.70
N LEU A 164 -7.09 -0.70 -24.03
CA LEU A 164 -6.94 0.62 -24.67
C LEU A 164 -7.63 0.69 -26.03
N GLU A 165 -7.47 -0.35 -26.87
CA GLU A 165 -8.11 -0.40 -28.19
C GLU A 165 -9.65 -0.44 -28.07
N GLN A 166 -10.18 -1.27 -27.17
CA GLN A 166 -11.61 -1.34 -26.90
C GLN A 166 -12.18 -0.02 -26.38
N LEU A 167 -11.48 0.64 -25.45
CA LEU A 167 -11.89 1.95 -24.93
C LEU A 167 -11.91 3.02 -26.03
N LYS A 168 -10.93 3.03 -26.94
CA LYS A 168 -10.91 3.96 -28.08
C LYS A 168 -12.01 3.68 -29.09
N GLU A 169 -12.40 2.43 -29.28
CA GLU A 169 -13.51 2.06 -30.15
C GLU A 169 -14.87 2.46 -29.56
N LEU A 170 -15.07 2.17 -28.27
CA LEU A 170 -16.32 2.47 -27.55
C LEU A 170 -16.49 3.97 -27.24
N TYR A 171 -15.39 4.67 -26.95
CA TYR A 171 -15.39 6.06 -26.54
C TYR A 171 -14.31 6.86 -27.30
N PRO A 172 -14.49 7.12 -28.61
CA PRO A 172 -13.48 7.78 -29.43
C PRO A 172 -13.04 9.16 -28.93
N GLN A 173 -13.92 9.85 -28.19
CA GLN A 173 -13.68 11.16 -27.56
C GLN A 173 -12.89 11.08 -26.25
N GLY A 174 -12.52 9.88 -25.79
CA GLY A 174 -11.88 9.70 -24.50
C GLY A 174 -10.43 10.18 -24.47
N VAL A 175 -10.05 10.76 -23.34
CA VAL A 175 -8.76 11.40 -23.10
C VAL A 175 -7.87 10.47 -22.28
N LEU A 176 -6.78 10.01 -22.88
CA LEU A 176 -5.78 9.18 -22.21
C LEU A 176 -4.77 10.02 -21.42
N ARG A 177 -4.50 9.61 -20.18
CA ARG A 177 -3.49 10.16 -19.28
C ARG A 177 -2.75 9.04 -18.57
N GLN A 178 -1.54 9.32 -18.13
CA GLN A 178 -0.76 8.40 -17.29
C GLN A 178 -0.94 8.82 -15.82
N GLY A 179 -1.32 7.86 -14.99
CA GLY A 179 -1.21 7.93 -13.54
C GLY A 179 0.17 7.44 -13.11
N TYR A 180 0.84 8.22 -12.28
CA TYR A 180 2.17 7.92 -11.79
C TYR A 180 2.10 7.23 -10.43
N SER A 181 2.95 6.22 -10.25
CA SER A 181 3.20 5.61 -8.96
C SER A 181 4.53 6.08 -8.37
N ASP A 182 4.60 6.17 -7.04
CA ASP A 182 5.88 6.38 -6.35
C ASP A 182 6.83 5.17 -6.50
N VAL A 183 6.32 4.03 -6.99
CA VAL A 183 7.06 2.80 -7.21
C VAL A 183 7.29 2.58 -8.70
N GLU A 184 8.56 2.45 -9.09
CA GLU A 184 8.94 2.21 -10.48
C GLU A 184 8.24 0.98 -11.08
N GLY A 185 7.71 1.13 -12.30
CA GLY A 185 7.00 0.06 -13.00
C GLY A 185 5.60 -0.25 -12.46
N ARG A 186 5.03 0.63 -11.63
CA ARG A 186 3.66 0.54 -11.11
C ARG A 186 2.74 1.64 -11.64
N ASP A 187 3.14 2.32 -12.71
CA ASP A 187 2.28 3.28 -13.39
C ASP A 187 1.01 2.62 -13.93
N PHE A 188 0.02 3.45 -14.18
CA PHE A 188 -1.29 3.04 -14.67
C PHE A 188 -1.83 4.07 -15.65
N MET A 189 -2.80 3.65 -16.44
CA MET A 189 -3.42 4.51 -17.44
C MET A 189 -4.80 4.94 -16.96
N LEU A 190 -5.13 6.20 -17.24
CA LEU A 190 -6.40 6.84 -16.95
C LEU A 190 -7.04 7.24 -18.27
N TYR A 191 -8.27 6.79 -18.50
CA TYR A 191 -9.04 7.14 -19.68
C TYR A 191 -10.32 7.83 -19.24
N TYR A 192 -10.38 9.13 -19.48
CA TYR A 192 -11.52 9.97 -19.12
C TYR A 192 -12.46 10.09 -20.31
N VAL A 193 -13.75 9.86 -20.09
CA VAL A 193 -14.80 10.04 -21.08
C VAL A 193 -15.72 11.14 -20.56
N PHE A 194 -15.84 12.22 -21.33
CA PHE A 194 -16.70 13.34 -20.97
C PHE A 194 -17.99 13.32 -21.81
N PRO A 195 -19.13 13.70 -21.22
CA PRO A 195 -20.41 13.79 -21.94
C PRO A 195 -20.47 14.92 -22.97
N ASP A 196 -19.65 15.97 -22.77
CA ASP A 196 -19.63 17.16 -23.61
C ASP A 196 -18.18 17.43 -24.07
N GLU A 197 -17.94 17.54 -25.38
CA GLU A 197 -16.60 17.77 -25.97
C GLU A 197 -15.96 19.09 -25.48
N SER A 198 -16.77 20.00 -24.95
CA SER A 198 -16.35 21.32 -24.48
C SER A 198 -15.64 21.34 -23.11
N ILE A 199 -15.60 20.22 -22.37
CA ILE A 199 -14.90 20.11 -21.08
C ILE A 199 -13.39 19.85 -21.26
N GLU A 200 -12.89 19.85 -22.49
CA GLU A 200 -11.47 19.72 -22.76
C GLU A 200 -10.66 20.97 -22.33
N LEU A 201 -9.64 20.70 -21.50
CA LEU A 201 -8.43 21.48 -21.16
C LEU A 201 -8.38 22.34 -19.89
N ASP A 202 -9.40 23.09 -19.47
CA ASP A 202 -9.17 24.13 -18.43
C ASP A 202 -9.38 23.69 -16.97
N MET A 203 -10.03 22.56 -16.69
CA MET A 203 -10.30 22.11 -15.30
C MET A 203 -9.27 21.14 -14.71
N ILE A 204 -8.32 20.64 -15.51
CA ILE A 204 -7.33 19.63 -15.08
C ILE A 204 -5.90 20.20 -15.10
N LEU A 205 -5.74 21.48 -14.76
CA LEU A 205 -4.43 22.11 -14.54
C LEU A 205 -4.45 23.01 -13.31
N PRO A 206 -4.00 22.55 -12.13
CA PRO A 206 -3.33 23.43 -11.19
C PRO A 206 -1.82 23.40 -11.49
N GLY A 207 -1.36 24.36 -12.30
CA GLY A 207 0.05 24.79 -12.33
C GLY A 207 1.00 23.99 -13.22
N GLN A 208 1.55 24.69 -14.21
CA GLN A 208 2.97 24.54 -14.55
C GLN A 208 3.85 24.98 -13.38
#